data_AF-A0A2V8E5E4-F1
#
_entry.id   AF-A0A2V8E5E4-F1
#
_cell.length_a   1.000
_cell.length_b   1.000
_cell.length_c   1.000
_cell.angle_alpha   90.00
_cell.angle_beta   90.00
_cell.angle_gamma   90.00
#
_symmetry.space_group_name_H-M   'P 1'
#
loop_
_entity.id
_entity.type
_entity.pdbx_description
1 polymer ?
#
loop_
_entity_poly.entity_id
_entity_poly.type
_entity_poly.pdbx_seq_one_letter_code
_entity_poly.pdbx_strand_id
1 'polypeptide(L)'
;MRRLVFFWAVLLSCAGLLAAHVFAALPAQAPKASSAAAEQKLPPLSYVCPMVQDAEVIEDKPGLCRKCKMQLVPIRLDSKFSCPIHPAIVRDGPGTCPLDKRELVRLTLSVYWTCGSETDKKLLDPGKCADGQARKIQYEARAHGDHNSKHGGQFFMASDNWHHLEGTYPKAGLFRMHFYDDFTKPLTAKDFSGTIVVLDATDKEIASFPLTLARGGQTMEAQIKGATLPLKTAAK
;
A
#
# COMPACT_ATOMS: atom_id res chain seq x y z
N MET A 1 -5.89 -71.20 -6.38
CA MET A 1 -7.29 -70.74 -6.23
C MET A 1 -7.56 -69.81 -7.42
N ARG A 2 -8.39 -70.11 -8.45
CA ARG A 2 -9.88 -70.23 -8.47
C ARG A 2 -10.52 -69.10 -7.63
N ARG A 3 -11.46 -68.25 -8.07
CA ARG A 3 -12.29 -68.02 -9.30
C ARG A 3 -12.64 -66.50 -9.29
N LEU A 4 -13.14 -65.80 -10.33
CA LEU A 4 -13.51 -66.08 -11.73
C LEU A 4 -13.45 -64.75 -12.55
N VAL A 5 -13.79 -64.77 -13.84
CA VAL A 5 -14.15 -63.59 -14.66
C VAL A 5 -15.61 -63.77 -15.11
N PHE A 6 -16.43 -62.72 -15.07
CA PHE A 6 -17.74 -62.71 -15.72
C PHE A 6 -17.91 -61.49 -16.60
N PHE A 7 -17.80 -61.71 -17.91
CA PHE A 7 -18.40 -60.84 -18.92
C PHE A 7 -19.93 -60.93 -18.80
N TRP A 8 -20.61 -59.80 -18.87
CA TRP A 8 -22.02 -59.74 -19.27
C TRP A 8 -22.15 -58.80 -20.46
N ALA A 9 -22.34 -59.39 -21.64
CA ALA A 9 -22.77 -58.66 -22.82
C ALA A 9 -24.28 -58.43 -22.73
N VAL A 10 -24.74 -57.21 -22.97
CA VAL A 10 -26.15 -56.91 -23.18
C VAL A 10 -26.33 -56.45 -24.62
N LEU A 11 -27.18 -57.16 -25.35
CA LEU A 11 -27.41 -56.95 -26.77
C LEU A 11 -28.14 -55.64 -27.04
N LEU A 12 -27.66 -54.92 -28.06
CA LEU A 12 -28.33 -53.76 -28.64
C LEU A 12 -29.62 -54.23 -29.34
N SER A 13 -30.77 -53.69 -28.96
CA SER A 13 -32.02 -53.90 -29.70
C SER A 13 -32.52 -52.55 -30.24
N CYS A 14 -32.49 -52.41 -31.56
CA CYS A 14 -33.02 -51.23 -32.25
C CYS A 14 -34.55 -51.30 -32.30
N ALA A 15 -35.22 -50.37 -31.63
CA ALA A 15 -36.62 -50.06 -31.86
C ALA A 15 -36.73 -48.54 -32.11
N GLY A 16 -36.98 -48.16 -33.36
CA GLY A 16 -37.09 -46.75 -33.75
C GLY A 16 -38.44 -46.16 -33.37
N LEU A 17 -38.43 -44.96 -32.77
CA LEU A 17 -39.54 -44.02 -32.85
C LEU A 17 -39.03 -42.73 -33.50
N LEU A 18 -39.63 -42.34 -34.62
CA LEU A 18 -39.45 -40.99 -35.18
C LEU A 18 -40.17 -40.00 -34.27
N ALA A 19 -39.43 -39.32 -33.38
CA ALA A 19 -39.91 -38.10 -32.74
C ALA A 19 -39.68 -36.93 -33.70
N ALA A 20 -40.75 -36.34 -34.22
CA ALA A 20 -40.65 -35.15 -35.07
C ALA A 20 -40.09 -33.96 -34.27
N HIS A 21 -38.92 -33.46 -34.68
CA HIS A 21 -38.29 -32.30 -34.03
C HIS A 21 -39.04 -31.01 -34.37
N VAL A 22 -39.91 -30.56 -33.46
CA VAL A 22 -40.39 -29.17 -33.44
C VAL A 22 -39.30 -28.31 -32.79
N PHE A 23 -38.36 -27.82 -33.59
CA PHE A 23 -37.44 -26.77 -33.18
C PHE A 23 -38.20 -25.45 -33.04
N ALA A 24 -38.71 -25.18 -31.84
CA ALA A 24 -39.17 -23.85 -31.48
C ALA A 24 -37.97 -22.89 -31.48
N ALA A 25 -37.91 -21.99 -32.46
CA ALA A 25 -36.87 -20.98 -32.52
C ALA A 25 -37.04 -19.98 -31.36
N LEU A 26 -36.21 -20.10 -30.32
CA LEU A 26 -36.10 -19.04 -29.31
C LEU A 26 -35.55 -17.78 -29.99
N PRO A 27 -36.11 -16.59 -29.71
CA PRO A 27 -35.53 -15.35 -30.20
C PRO A 27 -34.14 -15.19 -29.57
N ALA A 28 -33.13 -14.99 -30.42
CA ALA A 28 -31.77 -14.69 -29.97
C ALA A 28 -31.78 -13.36 -29.21
N GLN A 29 -31.81 -13.44 -27.88
CA GLN A 29 -31.55 -12.28 -27.04
C GLN A 29 -30.09 -11.89 -27.24
N ALA A 30 -29.87 -10.82 -28.00
CA ALA A 30 -28.56 -10.19 -28.09
C ALA A 30 -28.06 -9.93 -26.66
N PRO A 31 -26.77 -10.21 -26.36
CA PRO A 31 -26.24 -9.93 -25.03
C PRO A 31 -26.42 -8.43 -24.78
N LYS A 32 -27.26 -8.07 -23.81
CA LYS A 32 -27.37 -6.69 -23.35
C LYS A 32 -25.98 -6.28 -22.92
N ALA A 33 -25.36 -5.38 -23.68
CA ALA A 33 -24.10 -4.77 -23.29
C ALA A 33 -24.32 -4.14 -21.92
N SER A 34 -23.72 -4.73 -20.89
CA SER A 34 -23.84 -4.25 -19.52
C SER A 34 -23.33 -2.83 -19.48
N SER A 35 -24.22 -1.88 -19.22
CA SER A 35 -23.88 -0.45 -19.22
C SER A 35 -22.81 -0.19 -18.18
N ALA A 36 -21.61 0.12 -18.65
CA ALA A 36 -20.46 0.37 -17.79
C ALA A 36 -20.65 1.69 -17.01
N ALA A 37 -21.12 1.57 -15.77
CA ALA A 37 -20.86 2.49 -14.67
C ALA A 37 -21.41 1.87 -13.37
N ALA A 38 -20.67 0.91 -12.78
CA ALA A 38 -20.78 0.77 -11.34
C ALA A 38 -20.32 2.11 -10.74
N GLU A 39 -21.15 2.71 -9.89
CA GLU A 39 -20.89 4.01 -9.28
C GLU A 39 -19.66 3.90 -8.37
N GLN A 40 -18.48 4.17 -8.93
CA GLN A 40 -17.21 4.09 -8.22
C GLN A 40 -17.21 5.15 -7.14
N LYS A 41 -17.50 4.74 -5.89
CA LYS A 41 -17.44 5.59 -4.72
C LYS A 41 -16.04 6.18 -4.62
N LEU A 42 -15.91 7.45 -4.97
CA LEU A 42 -14.63 8.15 -4.96
C LEU A 42 -14.06 8.16 -3.53
N PRO A 43 -12.72 8.08 -3.38
CA PRO A 43 -12.09 8.27 -2.08
C PRO A 43 -12.47 9.65 -1.51
N PRO A 44 -12.70 9.79 -0.20
CA PRO A 44 -13.11 11.05 0.39
C PRO A 44 -12.08 12.16 0.12
N LEU A 45 -12.53 13.41 0.19
CA LEU A 45 -11.59 14.53 0.19
C LEU A 45 -10.89 14.61 1.54
N SER A 46 -9.57 14.82 1.49
CA SER A 46 -8.76 15.30 2.59
C SER A 46 -8.19 16.67 2.22
N TYR A 47 -7.79 17.45 3.22
CA TYR A 47 -7.31 18.82 3.05
C TYR A 47 -5.91 18.91 3.61
N VAL A 48 -4.96 19.38 2.80
CA VAL A 48 -3.53 19.34 3.13
C VAL A 48 -2.85 20.68 3.01
N CYS A 49 -1.78 20.87 3.78
CA CYS A 49 -0.93 22.03 3.61
C CYS A 49 -0.24 21.98 2.22
N PRO A 50 -0.24 23.09 1.45
CA PRO A 50 0.54 23.16 0.20
C PRO A 50 2.05 23.31 0.45
N MET A 51 2.49 23.60 1.68
CA MET A 51 3.90 23.71 2.02
C MET A 51 4.49 22.33 2.31
N VAL A 52 5.62 22.04 1.67
CA VAL A 52 6.36 20.79 1.84
C VAL A 52 6.68 20.53 3.32
N GLN A 53 7.14 21.54 4.05
CA GLN A 53 7.56 21.45 5.47
C GLN A 53 6.40 21.17 6.47
N ASP A 54 5.16 21.29 6.02
CA ASP A 54 3.93 21.05 6.80
C ASP A 54 3.12 19.87 6.19
N ALA A 55 3.75 19.01 5.38
CA ALA A 55 3.05 17.97 4.62
C ALA A 55 2.30 16.94 5.50
N GLU A 56 2.65 16.80 6.79
CA GLU A 56 1.91 15.95 7.73
C GLU A 56 0.57 16.57 8.20
N VAL A 57 0.31 17.84 7.85
CA VAL A 57 -0.98 18.49 8.11
C VAL A 57 -1.99 18.00 7.10
N ILE A 58 -2.70 16.93 7.49
CA ILE A 58 -3.91 16.42 6.85
C ILE A 58 -5.10 16.70 7.79
N GLU A 59 -6.22 17.16 7.22
CA GLU A 59 -7.49 17.46 7.89
C GLU A 59 -8.67 16.91 7.09
N ASP A 60 -9.76 16.53 7.74
CA ASP A 60 -10.99 16.02 7.08
C ASP A 60 -11.89 17.13 6.51
N LYS A 61 -11.55 18.41 6.73
CA LYS A 61 -12.38 19.57 6.40
C LYS A 61 -11.56 20.73 5.81
N PRO A 62 -12.17 21.61 4.99
CA PRO A 62 -11.52 22.83 4.55
C PRO A 62 -11.14 23.74 5.73
N GLY A 63 -10.06 24.50 5.57
CA GLY A 63 -9.63 25.47 6.57
C GLY A 63 -8.22 25.99 6.30
N LEU A 64 -7.63 26.58 7.34
CA LEU A 64 -6.23 27.01 7.32
C LEU A 64 -5.35 25.94 7.98
N CYS A 65 -4.12 25.78 7.50
CA CYS A 65 -3.13 24.90 8.09
C CYS A 65 -2.89 25.25 9.56
N ARG A 66 -2.98 24.25 10.45
CA ARG A 66 -2.76 24.44 11.90
C ARG A 66 -1.38 25.02 12.24
N LYS A 67 -0.37 24.74 11.40
CA LYS A 67 1.00 25.28 11.48
C LYS A 67 1.14 26.64 10.77
N CYS A 68 1.45 26.68 9.47
CA CYS A 68 1.75 27.93 8.72
C CYS A 68 0.56 28.85 8.38
N LYS A 69 -0.69 28.48 8.72
CA LYS A 69 -1.93 29.25 8.43
C LYS A 69 -2.27 29.45 6.94
N MET A 70 -1.55 28.84 6.00
CA MET A 70 -1.96 28.84 4.59
C MET A 70 -3.28 28.10 4.37
N GLN A 71 -4.02 28.47 3.34
CA GLN A 71 -5.24 27.78 2.92
C GLN A 71 -4.92 26.31 2.55
N LEU A 72 -5.63 25.37 3.18
CA LEU A 72 -5.49 23.95 2.87
C LEU A 72 -6.04 23.65 1.48
N VAL A 73 -5.35 22.78 0.74
CA VAL A 73 -5.70 22.35 -0.61
C VAL A 73 -6.41 20.98 -0.54
N PRO A 74 -7.59 20.82 -1.19
CA PRO A 74 -8.27 19.53 -1.27
C PRO A 74 -7.51 18.53 -2.15
N ILE A 75 -7.54 17.26 -1.74
CA ILE A 75 -6.98 16.09 -2.44
C ILE A 75 -7.90 14.89 -2.23
N ARG A 76 -7.74 13.81 -3.01
CA ARG A 76 -8.28 12.48 -2.65
C ARG A 76 -7.14 11.56 -2.22
N LEU A 77 -7.31 10.88 -1.09
CA LEU A 77 -6.38 9.87 -0.60
C LEU A 77 -6.99 8.48 -0.73
N ASP A 78 -6.25 7.53 -1.29
CA ASP A 78 -6.70 6.14 -1.42
C ASP A 78 -5.59 5.15 -1.02
N SER A 79 -6.00 4.01 -0.48
CA SER A 79 -5.13 2.89 -0.14
C SER A 79 -4.99 1.95 -1.34
N LYS A 80 -3.90 2.08 -2.09
CA LYS A 80 -3.60 1.23 -3.26
C LYS A 80 -2.39 0.34 -3.01
N PHE A 81 -2.24 -0.70 -3.82
CA PHE A 81 -1.04 -1.54 -3.82
C PHE A 81 -0.06 -1.05 -4.89
N SER A 82 1.20 -0.82 -4.53
CA SER A 82 2.23 -0.36 -5.47
C SER A 82 3.59 -1.01 -5.23
N CYS A 83 4.47 -0.96 -6.23
CA CYS A 83 5.83 -1.48 -6.10
C CYS A 83 6.78 -0.41 -5.53
N PRO A 84 7.51 -0.70 -4.43
CA PRO A 84 8.46 0.24 -3.81
C PRO A 84 9.53 0.85 -4.74
N ILE A 85 9.86 0.20 -5.86
CA ILE A 85 10.86 0.70 -6.84
C ILE A 85 10.21 1.15 -8.15
N HIS A 86 9.00 0.67 -8.45
CA HIS A 86 8.26 1.01 -9.66
C HIS A 86 6.90 1.65 -9.28
N PRO A 87 6.89 2.86 -8.69
CA PRO A 87 5.70 3.43 -8.04
C PRO A 87 4.53 3.70 -9.01
N ALA A 88 4.80 3.79 -10.32
CA ALA A 88 3.79 3.88 -11.37
C ALA A 88 2.95 2.59 -11.54
N ILE A 89 3.38 1.45 -10.97
CA ILE A 89 2.61 0.21 -10.94
C ILE A 89 1.63 0.26 -9.77
N VAL A 90 0.45 0.85 -9.99
CA VAL A 90 -0.62 0.93 -8.98
C VAL A 90 -1.72 -0.08 -9.26
N ARG A 91 -2.22 -0.77 -8.22
CA ARG A 91 -3.27 -1.80 -8.27
C ARG A 91 -4.27 -1.65 -7.12
N ASP A 92 -5.50 -2.13 -7.32
CA ASP A 92 -6.56 -2.12 -6.29
C ASP A 92 -6.41 -3.23 -5.23
N GLY A 93 -5.60 -4.25 -5.50
CA GLY A 93 -5.41 -5.40 -4.63
C GLY A 93 -3.96 -5.90 -4.59
N PRO A 94 -3.65 -6.82 -3.65
CA PRO A 94 -2.32 -7.40 -3.51
C PRO A 94 -1.91 -8.20 -4.76
N GLY A 95 -0.62 -8.45 -4.90
CA GLY A 95 -0.06 -9.19 -6.03
C GLY A 95 1.43 -8.90 -6.18
N THR A 96 2.00 -9.21 -7.35
CA THR A 96 3.41 -8.95 -7.66
C THR A 96 3.58 -7.88 -8.72
N CYS A 97 4.65 -7.10 -8.61
CA CYS A 97 5.08 -6.16 -9.63
C CYS A 97 5.37 -6.91 -10.95
N PRO A 98 4.83 -6.49 -12.09
CA PRO A 98 5.06 -7.18 -13.36
C PRO A 98 6.52 -7.05 -13.83
N LEU A 99 7.24 -5.99 -13.40
CA LEU A 99 8.59 -5.65 -13.83
C LEU A 99 9.68 -6.40 -13.05
N ASP A 100 9.57 -6.45 -11.71
CA ASP A 100 10.62 -7.01 -10.82
C ASP A 100 10.17 -8.20 -9.96
N LYS A 101 8.90 -8.61 -10.07
CA LYS A 101 8.27 -9.74 -9.36
C LYS A 101 8.18 -9.66 -7.83
N ARG A 102 8.62 -8.56 -7.20
CA ARG A 102 8.38 -8.34 -5.75
C ARG A 102 6.88 -8.16 -5.47
N GLU A 103 6.45 -8.54 -4.28
CA GLU A 103 5.12 -8.25 -3.75
C GLU A 103 4.83 -6.73 -3.69
N LEU A 104 3.63 -6.34 -4.11
CA LEU A 104 3.14 -4.97 -4.02
C LEU A 104 2.75 -4.66 -2.58
N VAL A 105 3.23 -3.54 -2.04
CA VAL A 105 2.90 -3.07 -0.69
C VAL A 105 1.71 -2.10 -0.74
N ARG A 106 0.92 -2.03 0.34
CA ARG A 106 -0.20 -1.07 0.42
C ARG A 106 0.31 0.31 0.81
N LEU A 107 0.12 1.30 -0.06
CA LEU A 107 0.50 2.70 0.13
C LEU A 107 -0.73 3.60 0.15
N THR A 108 -0.65 4.70 0.91
CA THR A 108 -1.59 5.81 0.80
C THR A 108 -1.12 6.75 -0.31
N LEU A 109 -1.86 6.82 -1.42
CA LEU A 109 -1.52 7.62 -2.59
C LEU A 109 -2.51 8.77 -2.77
N SER A 110 -2.04 9.87 -3.35
CA SER A 110 -2.89 10.92 -3.89
C SER A 110 -3.52 10.44 -5.20
N VAL A 111 -4.84 10.57 -5.31
CA VAL A 111 -5.60 10.24 -6.53
C VAL A 111 -6.09 11.52 -7.19
N TYR A 112 -5.80 11.67 -8.47
CA TYR A 112 -6.25 12.80 -9.28
C TYR A 112 -6.46 12.35 -10.73
N TRP A 113 -6.95 13.26 -11.55
CA TRP A 113 -7.23 13.04 -12.96
C TRP A 113 -6.54 14.11 -13.82
N THR A 114 -6.09 13.74 -15.02
CA THR A 114 -5.45 14.63 -15.98
C THR A 114 -6.08 14.53 -17.37
N CYS A 115 -5.80 15.51 -18.23
CA CYS A 115 -6.33 15.60 -19.60
C CYS A 115 -5.22 15.61 -20.63
N GLY A 116 -5.24 14.66 -21.57
CA GLY A 116 -4.32 14.66 -22.72
C GLY A 116 -2.84 14.84 -22.34
N SER A 117 -2.26 15.95 -22.79
CA SER A 117 -0.90 16.42 -22.47
C SER A 117 -0.83 17.41 -21.30
N GLU A 118 -1.95 17.83 -20.71
CA GLU A 118 -2.01 18.70 -19.53
C GLU A 118 -1.79 17.88 -18.25
N THR A 119 -0.59 17.32 -18.09
CA THR A 119 -0.22 16.48 -16.94
C THR A 119 -0.18 17.24 -15.62
N ASP A 120 0.08 18.54 -15.68
CA ASP A 120 0.32 19.38 -14.50
C ASP A 120 -0.99 19.84 -13.84
N LYS A 121 -2.12 19.77 -14.56
CA LYS A 121 -3.45 20.09 -14.03
C LYS A 121 -4.04 18.88 -13.31
N LYS A 122 -3.84 18.83 -11.99
CA LYS A 122 -4.42 17.81 -11.11
C LYS A 122 -5.90 18.10 -10.85
N LEU A 123 -6.80 17.39 -11.54
CA LEU A 123 -8.24 17.50 -11.36
C LEU A 123 -8.71 16.51 -10.28
N LEU A 124 -9.65 16.91 -9.42
CA LEU A 124 -10.09 16.10 -8.27
C LEU A 124 -11.14 15.02 -8.60
N ASP A 125 -11.70 15.07 -9.81
CA ASP A 125 -12.86 14.25 -10.18
C ASP A 125 -12.69 13.61 -11.56
N PRO A 126 -13.24 12.40 -11.77
CA PRO A 126 -13.41 11.84 -13.10
C PRO A 126 -14.33 12.74 -13.93
N GLY A 127 -14.32 12.55 -15.25
CA GLY A 127 -15.16 13.31 -16.16
C GLY A 127 -14.58 13.35 -17.55
N LYS A 128 -14.99 14.36 -18.33
CA LYS A 128 -14.44 14.63 -19.66
C LYS A 128 -13.45 15.78 -19.64
N CYS A 129 -12.58 15.77 -20.64
CA CYS A 129 -11.65 16.82 -21.02
C CYS A 129 -12.28 17.73 -22.08
N ALA A 130 -11.64 18.86 -22.40
CA ALA A 130 -12.15 19.82 -23.37
C ALA A 130 -12.27 19.25 -24.80
N ASP A 131 -11.45 18.26 -25.14
CA ASP A 131 -11.48 17.47 -26.37
C ASP A 131 -12.53 16.32 -26.35
N GLY A 132 -13.32 16.22 -25.28
CA GLY A 132 -14.32 15.17 -25.08
C GLY A 132 -13.78 13.83 -24.58
N GLN A 133 -12.46 13.63 -24.50
CA GLN A 133 -11.87 12.40 -23.96
C GLN A 133 -12.17 12.23 -22.48
N ALA A 134 -12.21 10.98 -21.99
CA ALA A 134 -12.28 10.71 -20.56
C ALA A 134 -10.97 11.14 -19.87
N ARG A 135 -11.08 11.81 -18.72
CA ARG A 135 -9.90 12.17 -17.91
C ARG A 135 -9.19 10.89 -17.46
N LYS A 136 -7.87 10.87 -17.53
CA LYS A 136 -7.04 9.73 -17.12
C LYS A 136 -6.77 9.81 -15.63
N ILE A 137 -7.11 8.77 -14.88
CA ILE A 137 -6.73 8.65 -13.46
C ILE A 137 -5.20 8.58 -13.34
N GLN A 138 -4.67 9.26 -12.34
CA GLN A 138 -3.27 9.33 -11.98
C GLN A 138 -3.10 9.12 -10.49
N TYR A 139 -1.90 8.67 -10.11
CA TYR A 139 -1.52 8.40 -8.74
C TYR A 139 -0.17 9.01 -8.43
N GLU A 140 -0.03 9.60 -7.25
CA GLU A 140 1.21 10.23 -6.80
C GLU A 140 1.51 9.78 -5.37
N ALA A 141 2.73 9.30 -5.17
CA ALA A 141 3.27 9.04 -3.83
C ALA A 141 3.45 10.37 -3.10
N ARG A 142 3.17 10.38 -1.79
CA ARG A 142 3.26 11.59 -0.97
C ARG A 142 4.19 11.39 0.21
N ALA A 143 4.70 12.51 0.72
CA ALA A 143 5.29 12.60 2.04
C ALA A 143 4.37 11.88 3.05
N HIS A 144 4.96 11.03 3.88
CA HIS A 144 4.27 10.29 4.95
C HIS A 144 3.12 9.37 4.46
N GLY A 145 3.15 8.96 3.19
CA GLY A 145 2.15 8.07 2.58
C GLY A 145 2.48 6.57 2.65
N ASP A 146 3.72 6.21 3.00
CA ASP A 146 4.19 4.83 3.10
C ASP A 146 4.70 4.54 4.51
N HIS A 147 3.95 3.74 5.28
CA HIS A 147 4.33 3.28 6.62
C HIS A 147 4.73 1.79 6.64
N ASN A 148 5.09 1.20 5.51
CA ASN A 148 5.53 -0.19 5.44
C ASN A 148 7.02 -0.28 5.80
N SER A 149 7.34 -1.18 6.74
CA SER A 149 8.74 -1.52 7.08
C SER A 149 9.50 -2.04 5.86
N LYS A 150 10.81 -1.76 5.77
CA LYS A 150 11.67 -2.22 4.67
C LYS A 150 12.54 -3.42 5.07
N HIS A 151 12.68 -3.70 6.37
CA HIS A 151 13.54 -4.72 6.96
C HIS A 151 12.81 -5.66 7.95
N GLY A 152 11.48 -5.58 8.04
CA GLY A 152 10.65 -6.40 8.93
C GLY A 152 10.53 -5.84 10.36
N GLY A 153 10.90 -4.58 10.58
CA GLY A 153 10.88 -3.91 11.88
C GLY A 153 9.61 -3.09 12.15
N GLN A 154 9.66 -2.31 13.23
CA GLN A 154 8.65 -1.29 13.53
C GLN A 154 9.01 -0.01 12.78
N PHE A 155 8.09 0.48 11.94
CA PHE A 155 8.26 1.68 11.10
C PHE A 155 7.42 2.85 11.66
N PHE A 156 8.04 3.99 11.92
CA PHE A 156 7.41 5.12 12.62
C PHE A 156 8.05 6.47 12.25
N MET A 157 7.40 7.58 12.61
CA MET A 157 7.95 8.93 12.39
C MET A 157 8.99 9.28 13.46
N ALA A 158 10.03 10.01 13.07
CA ALA A 158 10.90 10.73 13.99
C ALA A 158 10.14 11.86 14.71
N SER A 159 10.71 12.38 15.80
CA SER A 159 10.11 13.45 16.62
C SER A 159 9.95 14.79 15.88
N ASP A 160 10.67 14.99 14.78
CA ASP A 160 10.50 16.13 13.88
C ASP A 160 9.25 16.02 12.97
N ASN A 161 8.61 14.85 12.91
CA ASN A 161 7.51 14.49 12.00
C ASN A 161 7.90 14.61 10.50
N TRP A 162 9.20 14.65 10.21
CA TRP A 162 9.73 14.75 8.85
C TRP A 162 10.25 13.39 8.37
N HIS A 163 11.16 12.80 9.15
CA HIS A 163 11.86 11.58 8.79
C HIS A 163 11.09 10.33 9.23
N HIS A 164 11.21 9.24 8.46
CA HIS A 164 10.79 7.93 8.92
C HIS A 164 11.97 7.16 9.53
N LEU A 165 11.66 6.33 10.52
CA LEU A 165 12.58 5.48 11.25
C LEU A 165 12.10 4.03 11.20
N GLU A 166 13.02 3.06 11.11
CA GLU A 166 12.71 1.64 11.26
C GLU A 166 13.58 0.97 12.33
N GLY A 167 12.96 0.53 13.42
CA GLY A 167 13.61 -0.24 14.48
C GLY A 167 13.53 -1.74 14.22
N THR A 168 14.68 -2.41 14.15
CA THR A 168 14.80 -3.86 13.89
C THR A 168 15.61 -4.57 14.97
N TYR A 169 15.48 -5.90 15.01
CA TYR A 169 16.24 -6.80 15.89
C TYR A 169 17.01 -7.86 15.06
N PRO A 170 18.15 -7.51 14.42
CA PRO A 170 18.84 -8.44 13.50
C PRO A 170 19.38 -9.70 14.18
N LYS A 171 19.59 -9.67 15.51
CA LYS A 171 19.95 -10.82 16.36
C LYS A 171 19.64 -10.50 17.83
N ALA A 172 19.62 -11.53 18.68
CA ALA A 172 19.44 -11.36 20.12
C ALA A 172 20.41 -10.30 20.70
N GLY A 173 19.88 -9.37 21.50
CA GLY A 173 20.63 -8.28 22.13
C GLY A 173 21.05 -7.14 21.20
N LEU A 174 20.92 -7.24 19.87
CA LEU A 174 21.22 -6.14 18.94
C LEU A 174 19.92 -5.47 18.48
N PHE A 175 19.76 -4.19 18.84
CA PHE A 175 18.80 -3.29 18.20
C PHE A 175 19.49 -2.48 17.10
N ARG A 176 18.81 -2.28 15.96
CA ARG A 176 19.30 -1.49 14.84
C ARG A 176 18.22 -0.54 14.31
N MET A 177 18.55 0.74 14.18
CA MET A 177 17.73 1.79 13.58
C MET A 177 18.16 2.08 12.14
N HIS A 178 17.18 2.14 11.23
CA HIS A 178 17.31 2.64 9.86
C HIS A 178 16.57 3.98 9.70
N PHE A 179 17.01 4.81 8.75
CA PHE A 179 16.57 6.20 8.60
C PHE A 179 16.17 6.49 7.16
N TYR A 180 15.11 7.29 6.97
CA TYR A 180 14.56 7.59 5.64
C TYR A 180 14.01 9.01 5.54
N ASP A 181 13.92 9.51 4.30
CA ASP A 181 13.21 10.75 3.97
C ASP A 181 11.67 10.59 4.14
N ASP A 182 10.94 11.67 3.92
CA ASP A 182 9.48 11.74 3.92
C ASP A 182 8.83 10.86 2.84
N PHE A 183 9.58 10.40 1.84
CA PHE A 183 9.16 9.43 0.80
C PHE A 183 9.70 8.01 1.03
N THR A 184 10.22 7.71 2.22
CA THR A 184 10.82 6.43 2.63
C THR A 184 12.07 5.99 1.84
N LYS A 185 12.80 6.92 1.23
CA LYS A 185 14.10 6.67 0.61
C LYS A 185 15.20 6.65 1.69
N PRO A 186 16.17 5.70 1.65
CA PRO A 186 17.19 5.58 2.69
C PRO A 186 18.06 6.84 2.85
N LEU A 187 18.34 7.21 4.10
CA LEU A 187 19.25 8.28 4.49
C LEU A 187 20.49 7.73 5.22
N THR A 188 21.53 8.55 5.36
CA THR A 188 22.67 8.22 6.21
C THR A 188 22.40 8.59 7.66
N ALA A 189 22.82 7.73 8.60
CA ALA A 189 22.59 7.90 10.02
C ALA A 189 23.54 8.90 10.73
N LYS A 190 24.36 9.65 9.97
CA LYS A 190 25.42 10.51 10.52
C LYS A 190 24.91 11.70 11.33
N ASP A 191 23.81 12.29 10.88
CA ASP A 191 23.22 13.50 11.46
C ASP A 191 22.11 13.18 12.47
N PHE A 192 21.92 11.89 12.78
CA PHE A 192 20.95 11.39 13.74
C PHE A 192 21.61 11.04 15.08
N SER A 193 20.84 11.21 16.15
CA SER A 193 21.16 10.73 17.48
C SER A 193 19.88 10.18 18.13
N GLY A 194 20.03 9.37 19.18
CA GLY A 194 18.88 8.83 19.90
C GLY A 194 19.28 7.75 20.91
N THR A 195 18.29 7.32 21.68
CA THR A 195 18.41 6.30 22.72
C THR A 195 17.28 5.28 22.55
N ILE A 196 17.61 4.00 22.57
CA ILE A 196 16.59 2.94 22.70
C ILE A 196 16.33 2.71 24.18
N VAL A 197 15.07 2.76 24.60
CA VAL A 197 14.67 2.45 25.97
C VAL A 197 13.85 1.17 26.01
N VAL A 198 14.08 0.38 27.05
CA VAL A 198 13.35 -0.84 27.36
C VAL A 198 12.24 -0.49 28.35
N LEU A 199 11.03 -0.94 28.03
CA LEU A 199 9.83 -0.70 28.82
C LEU A 199 9.37 -2.01 29.47
N ASP A 200 8.85 -1.92 30.69
CA ASP A 200 8.12 -3.04 31.31
C ASP A 200 6.66 -3.14 30.79
N ALA A 201 5.90 -4.09 31.34
CA ALA A 201 4.51 -4.30 30.94
C ALA A 201 3.56 -3.13 31.28
N THR A 202 4.02 -2.16 32.08
CA THR A 202 3.29 -0.95 32.50
C THR A 202 3.77 0.32 31.78
N ASP A 203 4.56 0.17 30.71
CA ASP A 203 5.20 1.26 29.95
C ASP A 203 6.21 2.11 30.76
N LYS A 204 6.67 1.59 31.90
CA LYS A 204 7.74 2.22 32.67
C LYS A 204 9.10 1.86 32.07
N GLU A 205 9.96 2.87 31.92
CA GLU A 205 11.36 2.68 31.53
C GLU A 205 12.15 1.94 32.62
N ILE A 206 12.80 0.84 32.22
CA ILE A 206 13.62 -0.01 33.12
C ILE A 206 15.10 -0.05 32.71
N ALA A 207 15.44 0.29 31.47
CA ALA A 207 16.81 0.43 30.99
C ALA A 207 16.86 1.31 29.74
N SER A 208 18.00 1.96 29.49
CA SER A 208 18.24 2.77 28.31
C SER A 208 19.63 2.50 27.74
N PHE A 209 19.75 2.55 26.41
CA PHE A 209 20.98 2.26 25.68
C PHE A 209 21.17 3.32 24.57
N PRO A 210 22.28 4.07 24.56
CA PRO A 210 22.52 5.06 23.51
C PRO A 210 22.71 4.36 22.17
N LEU A 211 22.13 4.94 21.11
CA LEU A 211 22.37 4.49 19.75
C LEU A 211 23.75 4.97 19.28
N THR A 212 24.50 4.10 18.62
CA THR A 212 25.85 4.37 18.12
C THR A 212 25.92 4.12 16.62
N LEU A 213 26.65 4.96 15.88
CA LEU A 213 26.74 4.84 14.42
C LEU A 213 27.38 3.50 14.03
N ALA A 214 26.65 2.70 13.26
CA ALA A 214 27.12 1.39 12.81
C ALA A 214 28.21 1.52 11.74
N ARG A 215 29.03 0.48 11.59
CA ARG A 215 30.07 0.41 10.55
C ARG A 215 29.41 0.50 9.16
N GLY A 216 29.72 1.58 8.43
CA GLY A 216 29.12 1.90 7.12
C GLY A 216 28.19 3.12 7.14
N GLY A 217 27.79 3.62 8.33
CA GLY A 217 27.14 4.92 8.49
C GLY A 217 25.68 5.04 8.00
N GLN A 218 25.04 3.93 7.63
CA GLN A 218 23.62 3.92 7.19
C GLN A 218 22.63 3.64 8.34
N THR A 219 23.10 3.11 9.45
CA THR A 219 22.26 2.71 10.59
C THR A 219 22.91 3.09 11.92
N MET A 220 22.12 3.15 12.98
CA MET A 220 22.63 3.20 14.35
C MET A 220 22.25 1.92 15.11
N GLU A 221 23.09 1.51 16.06
CA GLU A 221 22.96 0.26 16.79
C GLU A 221 23.15 0.44 18.29
N ALA A 222 22.46 -0.39 19.07
CA ALA A 222 22.62 -0.51 20.52
C ALA A 222 22.66 -1.99 20.94
N GLN A 223 23.49 -2.29 21.94
CA GLN A 223 23.59 -3.62 22.56
C GLN A 223 22.76 -3.66 23.84
N ILE A 224 21.55 -4.22 23.75
CA ILE A 224 20.62 -4.40 24.87
C ILE A 224 21.04 -5.64 25.66
N LYS A 225 21.89 -5.45 26.67
CA LYS A 225 22.39 -6.53 27.54
C LYS A 225 21.23 -7.17 28.31
N GLY A 226 21.18 -8.50 28.33
CA GLY A 226 20.16 -9.26 29.06
C GLY A 226 18.79 -9.32 28.37
N ALA A 227 18.63 -8.80 27.15
CA ALA A 227 17.38 -8.86 26.42
C ALA A 227 16.98 -10.31 26.05
N THR A 228 15.85 -10.76 26.59
CA THR A 228 15.06 -11.86 26.03
C THR A 228 13.95 -11.29 25.16
N LEU A 229 13.58 -12.01 24.10
CA LEU A 229 12.47 -11.64 23.22
C LEU A 229 11.19 -12.39 23.65
N PRO A 230 9.99 -11.79 23.52
CA PRO A 230 9.72 -10.45 22.98
C PRO A 230 10.08 -9.33 23.97
N LEU A 231 10.62 -8.23 23.45
CA LEU A 231 11.02 -7.05 24.21
C LEU A 231 10.13 -5.86 23.82
N LYS A 232 9.65 -5.08 24.80
CA LYS A 232 8.98 -3.80 24.54
C LYS A 232 10.00 -2.66 24.59
N THR A 233 10.05 -1.85 23.54
CA THR A 233 11.00 -0.73 23.43
C THR A 233 10.38 0.49 22.78
N ALA A 234 10.88 1.67 23.13
CA ALA A 234 10.63 2.91 22.42
C ALA A 234 11.96 3.59 22.09
N ALA A 235 12.06 4.25 20.94
CA ALA A 235 13.17 5.11 20.60
C ALA A 235 12.78 6.58 20.84
N LYS A 236 13.74 7.38 21.32
CA LYS A 236 13.60 8.82 21.58
C LYS A 236 14.96 9.52 21.49
#